data_AF-A0A1X7C0Q7-F1
#
_entry.id   AF-A0A1X7C0Q7-F1
#
_cell.length_a   1.000
_cell.length_b   1.000
_cell.length_c   1.000
_cell.angle_alpha   90.00
_cell.angle_beta   90.00
_cell.angle_gamma   90.00
#
_symmetry.space_group_name_H-M   'P 1'
#
loop_
_entity.id
_entity.type
_entity.pdbx_description
1 polymer ?
#
loop_
_entity_poly.entity_id
_entity_poly.type
_entity_poly.pdbx_seq_one_letter_code
_entity_poly.pdbx_strand_id
1 'polypeptide(L)' 'MESNEKKESLFVFENGTTYFSKRTERRILFIMTLIMLGWGMVEGLNRFLG' A
#
# COMPACT_ATOMS: atom_id res chain seq x y z
N MET A 1 -13.69 -33.89 -3.01
CA MET A 1 -12.48 -33.05 -2.85
C MET A 1 -12.91 -31.62 -3.01
N GLU A 2 -13.31 -30.98 -1.91
CA GLU A 2 -13.81 -29.61 -1.92
C GLU A 2 -12.62 -28.69 -1.64
N SER A 3 -12.13 -28.04 -2.70
CA SER A 3 -11.07 -27.04 -2.65
C SER A 3 -11.62 -25.80 -1.96
N ASN A 4 -11.61 -25.80 -0.63
CA ASN A 4 -11.95 -24.64 0.17
C ASN A 4 -10.77 -23.67 0.06
N GLU A 5 -10.86 -22.78 -0.93
CA GLU A 5 -9.95 -21.66 -1.13
C GLU A 5 -9.87 -20.89 0.19
N LYS A 6 -8.77 -21.09 0.93
CA LYS A 6 -8.33 -20.20 1.99
C LYS A 6 -8.00 -18.87 1.32
N LYS A 7 -9.04 -18.06 1.07
CA LYS A 7 -8.90 -16.64 0.81
C LYS A 7 -8.24 -16.08 2.05
N GLU A 8 -6.91 -15.96 2.01
CA GLU A 8 -6.13 -15.19 2.98
C GLU A 8 -6.84 -13.85 3.11
N SER A 9 -7.64 -13.69 4.16
CA SER A 9 -8.45 -12.50 4.35
C SER A 9 -7.48 -11.35 4.55
N LEU A 10 -7.27 -10.56 3.49
CA LEU A 10 -6.43 -9.36 3.48
C LEU A 10 -6.81 -8.33 4.56
N PHE A 11 -7.99 -8.51 5.15
CA PHE A 11 -8.59 -7.66 6.16
C PHE A 11 -9.04 -8.56 7.31
N VAL A 12 -8.34 -8.46 8.44
CA VAL A 12 -8.79 -9.07 9.69
C VAL A 12 -9.53 -7.96 10.44
N PHE A 13 -10.85 -8.06 10.48
CA PHE A 13 -11.69 -7.10 11.20
C PHE A 13 -11.85 -7.60 12.63
N GLU A 14 -11.10 -7.01 13.56
CA GLU A 14 -11.16 -7.38 14.98
C GLU A 14 -11.49 -6.15 15.83
N ASN A 15 -12.59 -6.23 16.58
CA ASN A 15 -12.91 -5.31 17.68
C ASN A 15 -13.02 -3.81 17.31
N GLY A 16 -13.65 -3.47 16.18
CA GLY A 16 -13.91 -2.08 15.78
C GLY A 16 -12.72 -1.35 15.15
N THR A 17 -11.58 -2.03 15.04
CA THR A 17 -10.39 -1.56 14.32
C THR A 17 -10.07 -2.52 13.18
N THR A 18 -10.02 -2.01 11.96
CA THR A 18 -9.57 -2.78 10.79
C THR A 18 -8.07 -3.00 10.92
N TYR A 19 -7.66 -4.14 11.46
CA TYR A 19 -6.25 -4.51 11.50
C TYR A 19 -5.82 -4.89 10.08
N PHE A 20 -5.01 -4.01 9.49
CA PHE A 20 -4.34 -4.33 8.25
C PHE A 20 -3.33 -5.43 8.54
N SER A 21 -3.40 -6.53 7.78
CA SER A 21 -2.33 -7.53 7.78
C SER A 21 -0.99 -6.82 7.57
N LYS A 22 0.09 -7.26 8.25
CA LYS A 22 1.45 -6.71 8.05
C LYS A 22 1.85 -6.62 6.57
N ARG A 23 1.25 -7.48 5.73
CA ARG A 23 1.39 -7.47 4.26
C ARG A 23 0.77 -6.21 3.63
N THR A 24 -0.42 -5.81 4.08
CA THR A 24 -1.17 -4.66 3.59
C THR A 24 -0.55 -3.34 4.08
N GLU A 25 -0.12 -3.26 5.35
CA GLU A 25 0.60 -2.08 5.86
C GLU A 25 1.87 -1.80 5.05
N ARG A 26 2.69 -2.82 4.83
CA ARG A 26 3.91 -2.69 4.01
C ARG A 26 3.60 -2.21 2.60
N ARG A 27 2.50 -2.69 2.00
CA ARG A 27 2.10 -2.32 0.64
C ARG A 27 1.60 -0.89 0.57
N ILE A 28 0.82 -0.43 1.56
CA ILE A 28 0.34 0.96 1.65
C ILE A 28 1.53 1.91 1.82
N LEU A 29 2.41 1.63 2.78
CA LEU A 29 3.61 2.45 3.01
C LEU A 29 4.50 2.49 1.77
N PHE A 30 4.68 1.36 1.09
CA PHE A 30 5.47 1.30 -0.14
C PHE A 30 4.87 2.15 -1.28
N ILE A 31 3.54 2.10 -1.47
CA ILE A 31 2.86 2.92 -2.46
C ILE A 31 2.99 4.42 -2.11
N MET A 32 2.83 4.78 -0.84
CA MET A 32 3.03 6.17 -0.39
C MET A 32 4.45 6.66 -0.66
N THR A 33 5.46 5.83 -0.39
CA THR A 33 6.85 6.16 -0.71
C THR A 33 7.05 6.37 -2.22
N LEU A 34 6.48 5.52 -3.07
CA LEU A 34 6.56 5.69 -4.52
C LEU A 34 5.91 6.98 -5.00
N ILE A 35 4.76 7.36 -4.42
CA ILE A 35 4.08 8.63 -4.74
C ILE A 35 4.97 9.81 -4.36
N MET A 36 5.54 9.82 -3.16
CA MET A 36 6.45 10.90 -2.72
C MET A 36 7.71 10.97 -3.59
N LEU A 37 8.26 9.82 -3.99
CA LEU A 37 9.42 9.76 -4.86
C LEU A 37 9.10 10.35 -6.25
N GLY A 38 7.99 9.92 -6.85
CA GLY A 38 7.52 10.44 -8.12
C GLY A 38 7.23 11.94 -8.06
N TRP A 39 6.59 12.40 -6.98
CA TRP A 39 6.34 13.82 -6.75
C TRP A 39 7.63 14.63 -6.70
N GLY A 40 8.62 14.18 -5.92
CA GLY A 40 9.93 14.84 -5.84
C GLY A 40 10.68 14.86 -7.16
N MET A 41 10.56 13.80 -7.97
CA MET A 41 11.15 13.77 -9.33
C MET A 41 10.47 14.77 -10.26
N VAL A 42 9.13 14.86 -10.24
CA VAL A 42 8.38 15.83 -11.05
C VAL A 42 8.72 17.25 -10.64
N GLU A 43 8.75 17.54 -9.33
CA GLU A 43 9.09 18.87 -8.82
C GLU A 43 10.54 19.26 -9.16
N GLY A 44 11.48 18.32 -9.04
CA GLY A 44 12.87 18.51 -9.45
C GLY A 44 13.02 18.76 -10.94
N LEU A 45 12.28 18.03 -11.78
CA LEU A 45 12.30 18.22 -13.23
C LEU A 45 11.69 19.57 -13.64
N ASN A 46 10.61 19.98 -12.97
CA ASN A 46 9.95 21.27 -13.22
C ASN A 46 10.85 22.46 -12.84
N ARG A 47 11.63 22.32 -11.75
CA ARG A 47 12.65 23.31 -11.36
C ARG A 47 13.87 23.33 -12.27
N PHE A 48 14.16 22.24 -12.97
CA PHE A 48 15.29 22.14 -13.88
C PHE A 48 14.95 22.66 -15.29
N LEU A 49 13.69 22.51 -15.72
CA LEU A 49 13.21 22.92 -17.04
C LEU A 49 12.62 24.33 -17.09
N GLY A 50 12.24 24.91 -15.94
CA GLY A 50 11.80 26.30 -15.80
C GLY A 50 12.90 27.21 -15.27
#